data_AF-A0A7C2CMY9-F1
#
_entry.id   AF-A0A7C2CMY9-F1
#
_cell.length_a   1.000
_cell.length_b   1.000
_cell.length_c   1.000
_cell.angle_alpha   90.00
_cell.angle_beta   90.00
_cell.angle_gamma   90.00
#
_symmetry.space_group_name_H-M   'P 1'
#
loop_
_entity.id
_entity.type
_entity.pdbx_description
1 polymer ?
#
loop_
_entity_poly.entity_id
_entity_poly.type
_entity_poly.pdbx_seq_one_letter_code
_entity_poly.pdbx_strand_id
1 'polypeptide(L)'
;MSPTKKRKNDEETRATTLPKDVRALERTSFEISLLLRDHEFSSTEEVRRYIENLLSSGQPFSFEKRTPLEKAQSLMYDAFEAEGAERIKLAREALAICADCADAYVLLAEETAQSLQEAASLYEQGVRAGERALGKEIFKEEAGHFWSIVSTRPYMRARAGLAQCLWMMGERAQAIEHFEDLLRLDSVDHLGLRHALIHCLIEADRDAEALNLLDRYPEDKSATWAYSHALLHYRQSGEKKESEQSLRQALDVNPYVPFYLLGLWELPDELPTTISHGDENEAIIYAVESWRSWEKTPGALEWLARTLMQRIQ
;
A
#
# COMPACT_ATOMS: atom_id res chain seq x y z
N MET A 1 -0.35 1.52 -66.46
CA MET A 1 0.64 1.07 -65.46
C MET A 1 0.55 2.05 -64.29
N SER A 2 -0.21 1.67 -63.27
CA SER A 2 -0.57 2.54 -62.13
C SER A 2 0.12 2.05 -60.86
N PRO A 3 0.55 2.95 -59.96
CA PRO A 3 1.26 2.60 -58.74
C PRO A 3 0.27 2.35 -57.60
N THR A 4 0.39 1.22 -56.89
CA THR A 4 -0.37 1.03 -55.64
C THR A 4 0.45 0.32 -54.58
N LYS A 5 0.96 1.17 -53.67
CA LYS A 5 1.13 1.01 -52.21
C LYS A 5 1.43 -0.38 -51.66
N LYS A 6 2.69 -0.53 -51.23
CA LYS A 6 3.07 -1.27 -50.01
C LYS A 6 2.21 -0.76 -48.84
N ARG A 7 1.23 -1.55 -48.39
CA ARG A 7 0.78 -1.52 -47.00
C ARG A 7 1.76 -2.42 -46.24
N LYS A 8 2.62 -1.78 -45.44
CA LYS A 8 3.40 -2.46 -44.41
C LYS A 8 2.41 -3.07 -43.42
N ASN A 9 2.68 -4.31 -43.05
CA ASN A 9 2.18 -4.92 -41.82
C ASN A 9 2.59 -4.01 -40.66
N ASP A 10 1.63 -3.31 -40.07
CA ASP A 10 1.74 -2.69 -38.74
C ASP A 10 1.07 -3.59 -37.68
N GLU A 11 1.07 -4.91 -37.91
CA GLU A 11 0.79 -5.94 -36.90
C GLU A 11 2.13 -6.53 -36.43
N GLU A 12 2.98 -5.67 -35.85
CA GLU A 12 4.20 -6.08 -35.20
C GLU A 12 4.08 -5.72 -33.72
N THR A 13 3.67 -6.72 -32.93
CA THR A 13 4.18 -6.98 -31.58
C THR A 13 4.13 -5.79 -30.61
N ARG A 14 2.93 -5.44 -30.11
CA ARG A 14 2.80 -4.71 -28.85
C ARG A 14 3.29 -5.64 -27.73
N ALA A 15 4.57 -5.54 -27.39
CA ALA A 15 5.04 -6.04 -26.10
C ALA A 15 4.17 -5.36 -25.03
N THR A 16 3.44 -6.15 -24.26
CA THR A 16 2.61 -5.70 -23.13
C THR A 16 3.53 -5.14 -22.05
N THR A 17 3.90 -3.87 -22.22
CA THR A 17 4.54 -3.09 -21.17
C THR A 17 3.48 -2.81 -20.12
N LEU A 18 3.80 -3.12 -18.86
CA LEU A 18 2.93 -2.78 -17.73
C LEU A 18 2.71 -1.26 -17.72
N PRO A 19 1.51 -0.78 -17.37
CA PRO A 19 1.28 0.66 -17.23
C PRO A 19 2.18 1.21 -16.12
N LYS A 20 2.61 2.47 -16.27
CA LYS A 20 3.42 3.16 -15.24
C LYS A 20 2.68 3.24 -13.91
N ASP A 21 1.38 3.50 -13.96
CA ASP A 21 0.50 3.43 -12.80
C ASP A 21 -0.27 2.11 -12.82
N VAL A 22 0.04 1.25 -11.86
CA VAL A 22 -0.59 -0.07 -11.73
C VAL A 22 -2.09 0.01 -11.42
N ARG A 23 -2.61 1.14 -10.95
CA ARG A 23 -4.06 1.35 -10.75
C ARG A 23 -4.84 1.27 -12.06
N ALA A 24 -4.20 1.54 -13.20
CA ALA A 24 -4.82 1.34 -14.52
C ALA A 24 -5.22 -0.13 -14.76
N LEU A 25 -4.51 -1.09 -14.16
CA LEU A 25 -4.82 -2.53 -14.29
C LEU A 25 -6.15 -2.90 -13.63
N GLU A 26 -6.67 -2.08 -12.72
CA GLU A 26 -7.97 -2.31 -12.08
C GLU A 26 -9.16 -2.04 -13.01
N ARG A 27 -8.95 -1.42 -14.19
CA ARG A 27 -10.03 -1.11 -15.15
C ARG A 27 -10.86 -2.35 -15.50
N THR A 28 -10.19 -3.45 -15.84
CA THR A 28 -10.88 -4.70 -16.21
C THR A 28 -11.69 -5.26 -15.04
N SER A 29 -11.13 -5.25 -13.83
CA SER A 29 -11.84 -5.72 -12.64
C SER A 29 -13.05 -4.85 -12.30
N PHE A 30 -12.92 -3.53 -12.47
CA PHE A 30 -14.02 -2.59 -12.33
C PHE A 30 -15.12 -2.86 -13.37
N GLU A 31 -14.76 -3.01 -14.64
CA GLU A 31 -15.69 -3.32 -15.73
C GLU A 31 -16.43 -4.65 -15.52
N ILE A 32 -15.72 -5.70 -15.08
CA ILE A 32 -16.34 -6.97 -14.68
C ILE A 32 -17.31 -6.75 -13.52
N SER A 33 -16.95 -5.95 -12.50
CA SER A 33 -17.85 -5.67 -11.37
C SER A 33 -19.17 -5.02 -11.81
N LEU A 34 -19.15 -4.18 -12.84
CA LEU A 34 -20.36 -3.57 -13.40
C LEU A 34 -21.26 -4.58 -14.09
N LEU A 35 -20.68 -5.56 -14.78
CA LEU A 35 -21.41 -6.63 -15.46
C LEU A 35 -22.11 -7.56 -14.45
N LEU A 36 -21.43 -7.86 -13.34
CA LEU A 36 -21.95 -8.77 -12.33
C LEU A 36 -23.04 -8.14 -11.45
N ARG A 37 -23.15 -6.81 -11.41
CA ARG A 37 -24.06 -6.08 -10.50
C ARG A 37 -25.54 -6.43 -10.66
N ASP A 38 -25.99 -6.69 -11.89
CA ASP A 38 -27.41 -6.94 -12.17
C ASP A 38 -27.76 -8.44 -12.04
N HIS A 39 -26.84 -9.28 -11.56
CA HIS A 39 -27.01 -10.74 -11.49
C HIS A 39 -26.77 -11.23 -10.07
N GLU A 40 -27.74 -11.98 -9.55
CA GLU A 40 -27.57 -12.73 -8.32
C GLU A 40 -26.95 -14.08 -8.67
N PHE A 41 -25.75 -14.35 -8.15
CA PHE A 41 -25.08 -15.63 -8.31
C PHE A 41 -25.22 -16.45 -7.04
N SER A 42 -25.62 -17.71 -7.21
CA SER A 42 -25.78 -18.66 -6.11
C SER A 42 -24.47 -19.37 -5.74
N SER A 43 -23.43 -19.29 -6.59
CA SER A 43 -22.12 -19.88 -6.35
C SER A 43 -21.01 -19.26 -7.19
N THR A 44 -19.75 -19.43 -6.77
CA THR A 44 -18.55 -19.02 -7.53
C THR A 44 -18.42 -19.74 -8.87
N GLU A 45 -18.90 -20.97 -8.97
CA GLU A 45 -18.93 -21.73 -10.22
C GLU A 45 -19.93 -21.13 -11.24
N GLU A 46 -21.02 -20.54 -10.75
CA GLU A 46 -21.97 -19.80 -11.59
C GLU A 46 -21.36 -18.51 -12.13
N VAL A 47 -20.63 -17.75 -11.28
CA VAL A 47 -19.85 -16.58 -11.70
C VAL A 47 -18.82 -16.98 -12.77
N ARG A 48 -18.03 -18.03 -12.52
CA ARG A 48 -17.01 -18.52 -13.46
C ARG A 48 -17.63 -18.87 -14.81
N ARG A 49 -18.72 -19.64 -14.82
CA ARG A 49 -19.42 -20.04 -16.05
C ARG A 49 -19.99 -18.84 -16.79
N TYR A 50 -20.53 -17.85 -16.07
CA TYR A 50 -21.04 -16.62 -16.66
C TYR A 50 -19.93 -15.85 -17.37
N ILE A 51 -18.78 -15.66 -16.69
CA ILE A 51 -17.61 -14.99 -17.27
C ILE A 51 -17.06 -15.78 -18.47
N GLU A 52 -16.94 -17.10 -18.37
CA GLU A 52 -16.46 -17.96 -19.47
C GLU A 52 -17.37 -17.90 -20.69
N ASN A 53 -18.69 -17.91 -20.49
CA ASN A 53 -19.66 -17.75 -21.56
C ASN A 53 -19.56 -16.36 -22.20
N LEU A 54 -19.35 -15.32 -21.38
CA LEU A 54 -19.13 -13.95 -21.87
C LEU A 54 -17.89 -13.89 -22.77
N LEU A 55 -16.75 -14.42 -22.29
CA LEU A 55 -15.47 -14.46 -23.02
C LEU A 55 -15.55 -15.29 -24.30
N SER A 56 -16.29 -16.40 -24.27
CA SER A 56 -16.44 -17.30 -25.42
C SER A 56 -17.39 -16.76 -26.50
N SER A 57 -18.26 -15.81 -26.16
CA SER A 57 -19.24 -15.25 -27.10
C SER A 57 -18.61 -14.39 -28.20
N GLY A 58 -17.37 -13.92 -28.02
CA GLY A 58 -16.66 -13.06 -28.97
C GLY A 58 -17.31 -11.70 -29.20
N GLN A 59 -18.36 -11.34 -28.46
CA GLN A 59 -18.98 -10.03 -28.56
C GLN A 59 -18.18 -8.99 -27.77
N PRO A 60 -18.04 -7.76 -28.30
CA PRO A 60 -17.46 -6.66 -27.53
C PRO A 60 -18.31 -6.43 -26.27
N PHE A 61 -17.67 -6.49 -25.11
CA PHE A 61 -18.33 -6.13 -23.86
C PHE A 61 -18.72 -4.65 -23.91
N SER A 62 -19.99 -4.36 -23.61
CA SER A 62 -20.48 -2.99 -23.44
C SER A 62 -20.80 -2.77 -21.98
N PHE A 63 -20.10 -1.80 -21.39
CA PHE A 63 -20.25 -1.43 -19.99
C PHE A 63 -21.12 -0.18 -19.93
N GLU A 64 -22.40 -0.34 -19.61
CA GLU A 64 -23.22 0.85 -19.38
C GLU A 64 -22.87 1.44 -18.02
N LYS A 65 -22.05 2.50 -18.03
CA LYS A 65 -21.74 3.31 -16.85
C LYS A 65 -22.97 4.16 -16.54
N ARG A 66 -23.78 3.69 -15.58
CA ARG A 66 -25.09 4.27 -15.24
C ARG A 66 -24.96 5.46 -14.30
N THR A 67 -24.03 5.42 -13.35
CA THR A 67 -23.89 6.47 -12.34
C THR A 67 -22.81 7.51 -12.70
N PRO A 68 -22.91 8.76 -12.20
CA PRO A 68 -21.82 9.73 -12.31
C PRO A 68 -20.50 9.19 -11.76
N LEU A 69 -20.54 8.47 -10.64
CA LEU A 69 -19.34 7.88 -10.03
C LEU A 69 -18.67 6.86 -10.94
N GLU A 70 -19.43 5.99 -11.61
CA GLU A 70 -18.87 5.02 -12.56
C GLU A 70 -18.20 5.69 -13.76
N LYS A 71 -18.77 6.79 -14.24
CA LYS A 71 -18.20 7.60 -15.32
C LYS A 71 -16.91 8.27 -14.86
N ALA A 72 -16.91 8.86 -13.67
CA ALA A 72 -15.73 9.49 -13.07
C ALA A 72 -14.61 8.47 -12.82
N GLN A 73 -14.91 7.31 -12.23
CA GLN A 73 -13.93 6.26 -11.99
C GLN A 73 -13.37 5.70 -13.31
N SER A 74 -14.19 5.57 -14.35
CA SER A 74 -13.68 5.21 -15.67
C SER A 74 -12.67 6.23 -16.19
N LEU A 75 -12.94 7.52 -16.02
CA LEU A 75 -12.02 8.58 -16.43
C LEU A 75 -10.73 8.55 -15.61
N MET A 76 -10.79 8.10 -14.35
CA MET A 76 -9.60 7.88 -13.54
C MET A 76 -8.69 6.79 -14.10
N TYR A 77 -9.22 5.72 -14.70
CA TYR A 77 -8.37 4.75 -15.39
C TYR A 77 -7.65 5.36 -16.61
N ASP A 78 -8.32 6.27 -17.33
CA ASP A 78 -7.67 7.03 -18.41
C ASP A 78 -6.58 7.96 -17.84
N ALA A 79 -6.85 8.60 -16.70
CA ALA A 79 -5.85 9.39 -15.97
C ALA A 79 -4.66 8.51 -15.56
N PHE A 80 -4.91 7.29 -15.11
CA PHE A 80 -3.85 6.37 -14.69
C PHE A 80 -2.92 5.95 -15.83
N GLU A 81 -3.43 5.89 -17.06
CA GLU A 81 -2.65 5.63 -18.27
C GLU A 81 -1.97 6.88 -18.85
N ALA A 82 -2.43 8.08 -18.48
CA ALA A 82 -1.90 9.34 -18.95
C ALA A 82 -0.64 9.78 -18.18
N GLU A 83 0.06 10.79 -18.72
CA GLU A 83 1.27 11.36 -18.12
C GLU A 83 1.16 12.89 -17.99
N GLY A 84 1.87 13.44 -17.00
CA GLY A 84 2.02 14.88 -16.80
C GLY A 84 0.68 15.62 -16.65
N ALA A 85 0.55 16.75 -17.34
CA ALA A 85 -0.60 17.64 -17.17
C ALA A 85 -1.95 17.01 -17.55
N GLU A 86 -1.97 16.05 -18.48
CA GLU A 86 -3.23 15.41 -18.91
C GLU A 86 -3.83 14.58 -17.78
N ARG A 87 -2.99 13.89 -17.02
CA ARG A 87 -3.38 13.08 -15.87
C ARG A 87 -4.08 13.91 -14.78
N ILE A 88 -3.54 15.09 -14.48
CA ILE A 88 -4.15 16.07 -13.56
C ILE A 88 -5.49 16.58 -14.11
N LYS A 89 -5.54 16.91 -15.41
CA LYS A 89 -6.75 17.40 -16.07
C LYS A 89 -7.89 16.36 -15.99
N LEU A 90 -7.61 15.10 -16.31
CA LEU A 90 -8.59 14.01 -16.25
C LEU A 90 -9.13 13.79 -14.83
N ALA A 91 -8.28 13.87 -13.80
CA ALA A 91 -8.76 13.80 -12.42
C ALA A 91 -9.67 14.96 -12.03
N ARG A 92 -9.38 16.19 -12.49
CA ARG A 92 -10.27 17.35 -12.28
C ARG A 92 -11.60 17.19 -13.02
N GLU A 93 -11.58 16.66 -14.24
CA GLU A 93 -12.79 16.34 -15.00
C GLU A 93 -13.61 15.24 -14.29
N ALA A 94 -12.96 14.24 -13.70
CA ALA A 94 -13.63 13.19 -12.92
C ALA A 94 -14.38 13.79 -11.71
N LEU A 95 -13.76 14.74 -11.00
CA LEU A 95 -14.44 15.46 -9.90
C LEU A 95 -15.58 16.37 -10.38
N ALA A 96 -15.47 16.94 -11.58
CA ALA A 96 -16.56 17.71 -12.17
C ALA A 96 -17.76 16.82 -12.53
N ILE A 97 -17.53 15.56 -12.89
CA ILE A 97 -18.59 14.56 -13.12
C ILE A 97 -19.17 14.07 -11.78
N CYS A 98 -18.31 13.75 -10.81
CA CYS A 98 -18.72 13.26 -9.51
C CYS A 98 -17.71 13.66 -8.43
N ALA A 99 -18.16 14.50 -7.50
CA ALA A 99 -17.35 14.94 -6.36
C ALA A 99 -16.99 13.82 -5.37
N ASP A 100 -17.60 12.63 -5.50
CA ASP A 100 -17.36 11.46 -4.66
C ASP A 100 -16.33 10.48 -5.29
N CYS A 101 -15.60 10.90 -6.33
CA CYS A 101 -14.52 10.12 -6.92
C CYS A 101 -13.24 10.21 -6.08
N ALA A 102 -13.07 9.29 -5.13
CA ALA A 102 -11.93 9.29 -4.19
C ALA A 102 -10.56 9.21 -4.89
N ASP A 103 -10.41 8.40 -5.93
CA ASP A 103 -9.16 8.25 -6.68
C ASP A 103 -8.70 9.56 -7.35
N ALA A 104 -9.63 10.44 -7.71
CA ALA A 104 -9.29 11.74 -8.27
C ALA A 104 -8.58 12.62 -7.23
N TYR A 105 -9.04 12.60 -5.97
CA TYR A 105 -8.35 13.32 -4.90
C TYR A 105 -6.99 12.69 -4.57
N VAL A 106 -6.89 11.36 -4.60
CA VAL A 106 -5.62 10.63 -4.42
C VAL A 106 -4.60 11.09 -5.46
N LEU A 107 -4.98 11.08 -6.74
CA LEU A 107 -4.10 11.51 -7.82
C LEU A 107 -3.71 12.98 -7.67
N LEU A 108 -4.65 13.86 -7.33
CA LEU A 108 -4.35 15.28 -7.14
C LEU A 108 -3.42 15.51 -5.96
N ALA A 109 -3.53 14.73 -4.87
CA ALA A 109 -2.62 14.80 -3.75
C ALA A 109 -1.19 14.44 -4.17
N GLU A 110 -1.02 13.38 -4.97
CA GLU A 110 0.28 12.91 -5.48
C GLU A 110 0.92 13.89 -6.47
N GLU A 111 0.11 14.48 -7.37
CA GLU A 111 0.63 15.23 -8.53
C GLU A 111 0.68 16.75 -8.31
N THR A 112 -0.10 17.29 -7.38
CA THR A 112 -0.30 18.76 -7.27
C THR A 112 0.00 19.37 -5.92
N ALA A 113 0.03 18.56 -4.84
CA ALA A 113 0.34 19.10 -3.52
C ALA A 113 1.79 19.57 -3.45
N GLN A 114 1.99 20.78 -2.92
CA GLN A 114 3.33 21.36 -2.70
C GLN A 114 3.78 21.26 -1.23
N SER A 115 2.91 20.73 -0.37
CA SER A 115 3.18 20.51 1.05
C SER A 115 2.43 19.30 1.59
N LEU A 116 2.89 18.77 2.73
CA LEU A 116 2.21 17.69 3.45
C LEU A 116 0.78 18.08 3.85
N GLN A 117 0.55 19.35 4.19
CA GLN A 117 -0.76 19.85 4.60
C GLN A 117 -1.74 19.87 3.42
N GLU A 118 -1.28 20.28 2.23
CA GLU A 118 -2.09 20.23 1.02
C GLU A 118 -2.41 18.79 0.61
N ALA A 119 -1.42 17.89 0.66
CA ALA A 119 -1.62 16.48 0.38
C ALA A 119 -2.63 15.85 1.37
N ALA A 120 -2.46 16.10 2.67
CA ALA A 120 -3.38 15.63 3.70
C ALA A 120 -4.81 16.14 3.47
N SER A 121 -4.98 17.40 3.09
CA SER A 121 -6.30 17.97 2.80
C SER A 121 -6.97 17.31 1.60
N LEU A 122 -6.21 16.99 0.55
CA LEU A 122 -6.73 16.27 -0.62
C LEU A 122 -7.07 14.83 -0.26
N TYR A 123 -6.19 14.11 0.45
CA TYR A 123 -6.48 12.76 0.92
C TYR A 123 -7.69 12.70 1.85
N GLU A 124 -7.85 13.66 2.76
CA GLU A 124 -9.04 13.76 3.62
C GLU A 124 -10.33 13.96 2.81
N GLN A 125 -10.28 14.79 1.76
CA GLN A 125 -11.41 14.92 0.83
C GLN A 125 -11.70 13.60 0.11
N GLY A 126 -10.67 12.86 -0.30
CA GLY A 126 -10.79 11.53 -0.88
C GLY A 126 -11.41 10.51 0.08
N VAL A 127 -11.02 10.52 1.35
CA VAL A 127 -11.63 9.68 2.41
C VAL A 127 -13.11 10.00 2.55
N ARG A 128 -13.47 11.28 2.71
CA ARG A 128 -14.88 11.70 2.84
C ARG A 128 -15.70 11.39 1.59
N ALA A 129 -15.12 11.52 0.40
CA ALA A 129 -15.72 11.14 -0.87
C ALA A 129 -16.02 9.63 -0.90
N GLY A 130 -15.04 8.81 -0.53
CA GLY A 130 -15.20 7.36 -0.41
C GLY A 130 -16.29 6.95 0.57
N GLU A 131 -16.34 7.57 1.76
CA GLU A 131 -17.38 7.27 2.77
C GLU A 131 -18.80 7.57 2.25
N ARG A 132 -18.99 8.67 1.53
CA ARG A 132 -20.28 9.00 0.90
C ARG A 132 -20.64 8.04 -0.22
N ALA A 133 -19.67 7.67 -1.06
CA ALA A 133 -19.87 6.76 -2.18
C ALA A 133 -20.21 5.34 -1.73
N LEU A 134 -19.55 4.86 -0.68
CA LEU A 134 -19.65 3.47 -0.20
C LEU A 134 -20.84 3.26 0.74
N GLY A 135 -21.23 4.28 1.51
CA GLY A 135 -22.24 4.15 2.56
C GLY A 135 -21.71 3.40 3.79
N LYS A 136 -22.41 3.48 4.92
CA LYS A 136 -21.88 3.05 6.23
C LYS A 136 -21.85 1.53 6.43
N GLU A 137 -22.79 0.80 5.86
CA GLU A 137 -22.97 -0.64 6.15
C GLU A 137 -21.78 -1.48 5.66
N ILE A 138 -21.22 -1.15 4.50
CA ILE A 138 -20.11 -1.91 3.90
C ILE A 138 -18.86 -1.93 4.80
N PHE A 139 -18.60 -0.85 5.56
CA PHE A 139 -17.49 -0.77 6.51
C PHE A 139 -17.57 -1.78 7.66
N LYS A 140 -18.76 -2.34 7.89
CA LYS A 140 -19.02 -3.38 8.86
C LYS A 140 -19.16 -4.74 8.18
N GLU A 141 -19.96 -4.83 7.13
CA GLU A 141 -20.30 -6.09 6.46
C GLU A 141 -19.11 -6.71 5.72
N GLU A 142 -18.25 -5.87 5.14
CA GLU A 142 -17.12 -6.32 4.31
C GLU A 142 -15.76 -6.10 5.00
N ALA A 143 -15.75 -5.79 6.30
CA ALA A 143 -14.52 -5.61 7.06
C ALA A 143 -13.62 -6.85 6.95
N GLY A 144 -12.35 -6.64 6.59
CA GLY A 144 -11.36 -7.67 6.31
C GLY A 144 -11.26 -8.05 4.83
N HIS A 145 -12.20 -7.58 3.99
CA HIS A 145 -12.30 -7.95 2.58
C HIS A 145 -12.34 -6.74 1.63
N PHE A 146 -12.10 -5.52 2.11
CA PHE A 146 -12.21 -4.31 1.30
C PHE A 146 -11.40 -4.41 0.00
N TRP A 147 -10.15 -4.84 0.07
CA TRP A 147 -9.31 -4.92 -1.12
C TRP A 147 -9.86 -5.84 -2.22
N SER A 148 -10.58 -6.90 -1.85
CA SER A 148 -11.24 -7.79 -2.81
C SER A 148 -12.38 -7.11 -3.57
N ILE A 149 -12.92 -6.01 -3.03
CA ILE A 149 -14.02 -5.23 -3.59
C ILE A 149 -13.45 -3.98 -4.25
N VAL A 150 -13.36 -4.01 -5.58
CA VAL A 150 -12.72 -2.96 -6.40
C VAL A 150 -13.22 -1.55 -6.07
N SER A 151 -14.52 -1.38 -5.79
CA SER A 151 -15.11 -0.07 -5.47
C SER A 151 -14.63 0.54 -4.16
N THR A 152 -14.05 -0.24 -3.23
CA THR A 152 -13.57 0.28 -1.94
C THR A 152 -12.10 0.71 -1.97
N ARG A 153 -11.31 0.23 -2.95
CA ARG A 153 -9.87 0.52 -3.05
C ARG A 153 -9.54 2.00 -3.15
N PRO A 154 -10.31 2.83 -3.88
CA PRO A 154 -10.08 4.29 -3.89
C PRO A 154 -10.13 4.92 -2.50
N TYR A 155 -11.07 4.49 -1.64
CA TYR A 155 -11.14 4.94 -0.24
C TYR A 155 -9.91 4.49 0.55
N MET A 156 -9.50 3.23 0.40
CA MET A 156 -8.33 2.70 1.11
C MET A 156 -7.05 3.46 0.76
N ARG A 157 -6.84 3.74 -0.53
CA ARG A 157 -5.70 4.54 -1.01
C ARG A 157 -5.72 5.96 -0.43
N ALA A 158 -6.88 6.63 -0.48
CA ALA A 158 -7.03 7.97 0.09
C ALA A 158 -6.68 7.98 1.59
N ARG A 159 -7.16 6.99 2.33
CA ARG A 159 -6.91 6.92 3.76
C ARG A 159 -5.47 6.54 4.11
N ALA A 160 -4.83 5.70 3.32
CA ALA A 160 -3.42 5.37 3.49
C ALA A 160 -2.54 6.62 3.28
N GLY A 161 -2.81 7.38 2.21
CA GLY A 161 -2.13 8.66 1.98
C GLY A 161 -2.34 9.67 3.10
N LEU A 162 -3.56 9.76 3.65
CA LEU A 162 -3.86 10.60 4.81
C LEU A 162 -3.04 10.16 6.05
N ALA A 163 -3.03 8.86 6.36
CA ALA A 163 -2.29 8.31 7.50
C ALA A 163 -0.79 8.65 7.43
N GLN A 164 -0.19 8.49 6.25
CA GLN A 164 1.21 8.83 6.01
C GLN A 164 1.48 10.33 6.18
N CYS A 165 0.62 11.19 5.63
CA CYS A 165 0.75 12.64 5.81
C CYS A 165 0.65 13.04 7.28
N LEU A 166 -0.33 12.50 8.02
CA LEU A 166 -0.51 12.76 9.45
C LEU A 166 0.72 12.32 10.25
N TRP A 167 1.28 11.15 9.94
CA TRP A 167 2.51 10.66 10.58
C TRP A 167 3.68 11.62 10.39
N MET A 168 3.92 12.04 9.13
CA MET A 168 5.00 12.98 8.79
C MET A 168 4.80 14.37 9.41
N MET A 169 3.55 14.82 9.58
CA MET A 169 3.23 16.08 10.26
C MET A 169 3.33 15.99 11.80
N GLY A 170 3.51 14.79 12.35
CA GLY A 170 3.61 14.57 13.79
C GLY A 170 2.30 14.28 14.50
N GLU A 171 1.19 14.13 13.77
CA GLU A 171 -0.12 13.75 14.31
C GLU A 171 -0.20 12.24 14.55
N ARG A 172 0.68 11.75 15.46
CA ARG A 172 1.01 10.33 15.62
C ARG A 172 -0.20 9.45 15.96
N ALA A 173 -1.04 9.89 16.89
CA ALA A 173 -2.20 9.11 17.34
C ALA A 173 -3.21 8.90 16.20
N GLN A 174 -3.54 9.97 15.46
CA GLN A 174 -4.49 9.91 14.35
C GLN A 174 -3.96 9.04 13.20
N ALA A 175 -2.67 9.17 12.87
CA ALA A 175 -2.05 8.32 11.86
C ALA A 175 -2.18 6.83 12.21
N ILE A 176 -1.91 6.46 13.46
CA ILE A 176 -2.03 5.08 13.93
C ILE A 176 -3.48 4.59 13.83
N GLU A 177 -4.47 5.39 14.26
CA GLU A 177 -5.89 5.04 14.14
C GLU A 177 -6.28 4.74 12.68
N HIS A 178 -5.77 5.54 11.72
CA HIS A 178 -6.01 5.29 10.30
C HIS A 178 -5.38 3.99 9.81
N PHE A 179 -4.14 3.69 10.19
CA PHE A 179 -3.46 2.44 9.83
C PHE A 179 -4.15 1.22 10.45
N GLU A 180 -4.53 1.28 11.73
CA GLU A 180 -5.25 0.21 12.42
C GLU A 180 -6.59 -0.10 11.75
N ASP A 181 -7.35 0.95 11.40
CA ASP A 181 -8.64 0.76 10.75
C ASP A 181 -8.49 0.28 9.30
N LEU A 182 -7.42 0.67 8.59
CA LEU A 182 -7.09 0.09 7.28
C LEU A 182 -6.79 -1.41 7.36
N LEU A 183 -6.02 -1.87 8.36
CA LEU A 183 -5.78 -3.30 8.57
C LEU A 183 -7.01 -4.05 9.07
N ARG A 184 -7.95 -3.38 9.76
CA ARG A 184 -9.26 -3.97 10.07
C ARG A 184 -10.08 -4.16 8.80
N LEU A 185 -10.04 -3.21 7.87
CA LEU A 185 -10.78 -3.26 6.61
C LEU A 185 -10.18 -4.23 5.59
N ASP A 186 -8.86 -4.44 5.62
CA ASP A 186 -8.14 -5.42 4.81
C ASP A 186 -7.13 -6.20 5.65
N SER A 187 -7.56 -7.36 6.16
CA SER A 187 -6.74 -8.16 7.06
C SER A 187 -5.53 -8.79 6.38
N VAL A 188 -5.56 -8.93 5.05
CA VAL A 188 -4.44 -9.46 4.24
C VAL A 188 -3.37 -8.41 4.02
N ASP A 189 -3.69 -7.12 4.24
CA ASP A 189 -2.78 -6.00 4.09
C ASP A 189 -2.16 -5.90 2.68
N HIS A 190 -3.01 -5.78 1.66
CA HIS A 190 -2.57 -5.66 0.27
C HIS A 190 -1.81 -4.37 -0.01
N LEU A 191 -1.98 -3.34 0.83
CA LEU A 191 -1.24 -2.09 0.77
C LEU A 191 0.10 -2.15 1.53
N GLY A 192 0.40 -3.25 2.25
CA GLY A 192 1.65 -3.43 2.98
C GLY A 192 1.83 -2.48 4.18
N LEU A 193 0.72 -1.96 4.72
CA LEU A 193 0.68 -0.96 5.79
C LEU A 193 1.11 -1.52 7.15
N ARG A 194 1.15 -2.85 7.33
CA ARG A 194 1.58 -3.45 8.59
C ARG A 194 3.02 -3.08 8.97
N HIS A 195 3.89 -2.89 7.98
CA HIS A 195 5.28 -2.45 8.20
C HIS A 195 5.32 -1.00 8.70
N ALA A 196 4.58 -0.09 8.05
CA ALA A 196 4.46 1.28 8.54
C ALA A 196 3.87 1.33 9.95
N LEU A 197 2.81 0.56 10.21
CA LEU A 197 2.13 0.55 11.51
C LEU A 197 3.04 0.04 12.65
N ILE A 198 3.84 -1.03 12.44
CA ILE A 198 4.71 -1.53 13.50
C ILE A 198 5.77 -0.48 13.90
N HIS A 199 6.34 0.23 12.93
CA HIS A 199 7.24 1.36 13.21
C HIS A 199 6.53 2.46 13.98
N CYS A 200 5.30 2.79 13.58
CA CYS A 200 4.50 3.83 14.22
C CYS A 200 4.19 3.51 15.68
N LEU A 201 3.77 2.27 15.97
CA LEU A 201 3.43 1.82 17.32
C LEU A 201 4.64 1.84 18.25
N ILE A 202 5.80 1.35 17.80
CA ILE A 202 7.02 1.31 18.61
C ILE A 202 7.55 2.72 18.88
N GLU A 203 7.56 3.61 17.89
CA GLU A 203 8.02 5.00 18.09
C GLU A 203 7.10 5.78 19.05
N ALA A 204 5.82 5.41 19.10
CA ALA A 204 4.81 5.98 20.01
C ALA A 204 4.72 5.26 21.38
N ASP A 205 5.67 4.36 21.68
CA ASP A 205 5.72 3.57 22.93
C ASP A 205 4.46 2.73 23.20
N ARG A 206 3.73 2.35 22.13
CA ARG A 206 2.55 1.46 22.17
C ARG A 206 2.97 -0.01 22.02
N ASP A 207 3.93 -0.44 22.86
CA ASP A 207 4.59 -1.75 22.76
C ASP A 207 3.64 -2.95 22.79
N ALA A 208 2.59 -2.90 23.62
CA ALA A 208 1.60 -3.99 23.72
C ALA A 208 0.84 -4.18 22.40
N GLU A 209 0.55 -3.09 21.70
CA GLU A 209 -0.18 -3.11 20.43
C GLU A 209 0.74 -3.50 19.28
N ALA A 210 2.00 -3.08 19.34
CA ALA A 210 3.05 -3.55 18.44
C ALA A 210 3.22 -5.09 18.53
N LEU A 211 3.24 -5.65 19.74
CA LEU A 211 3.30 -7.11 19.95
C LEU A 211 2.06 -7.83 19.40
N ASN A 212 0.86 -7.30 19.67
CA ASN A 212 -0.38 -7.85 19.11
C ASN A 212 -0.39 -7.82 17.57
N LEU A 213 0.25 -6.82 16.96
CA LEU A 213 0.40 -6.75 15.51
C LEU A 213 1.37 -7.82 14.98
N LEU A 214 2.50 -8.04 15.66
CA LEU A 214 3.45 -9.11 15.31
C LEU A 214 2.78 -10.48 15.37
N ASP A 215 1.98 -10.73 16.41
CA ASP A 215 1.23 -11.98 16.59
C ASP A 215 0.14 -12.21 15.53
N ARG A 216 -0.35 -11.13 14.91
CA ARG A 216 -1.36 -11.20 13.84
C ARG A 216 -0.79 -11.71 12.51
N TYR A 217 0.50 -11.46 12.27
CA TYR A 217 1.21 -11.83 11.03
C TYR A 217 2.46 -12.67 11.33
N PRO A 218 2.32 -13.87 11.93
CA PRO A 218 3.46 -14.70 12.33
C PRO A 218 4.28 -15.23 11.15
N GLU A 219 3.71 -15.26 9.95
CA GLU A 219 4.35 -15.64 8.70
C GLU A 219 5.32 -14.59 8.15
N ASP A 220 5.21 -13.33 8.59
CA ASP A 220 6.12 -12.28 8.13
C ASP A 220 7.53 -12.50 8.72
N LYS A 221 8.50 -12.68 7.83
CA LYS A 221 9.91 -12.91 8.17
C LYS A 221 10.81 -11.75 7.79
N SER A 222 10.26 -10.59 7.43
CA SER A 222 11.05 -9.41 7.07
C SER A 222 12.00 -8.97 8.19
N ALA A 223 13.03 -8.21 7.83
CA ALA A 223 13.87 -7.53 8.80
C ALA A 223 13.03 -6.65 9.73
N THR A 224 12.02 -5.97 9.18
CA THR A 224 11.06 -5.16 9.96
C THR A 224 10.39 -5.97 11.05
N TRP A 225 9.89 -7.16 10.77
CA TRP A 225 9.27 -8.02 11.78
C TRP A 225 10.29 -8.49 12.82
N ALA A 226 11.41 -9.04 12.36
CA ALA A 226 12.37 -9.71 13.23
C ALA A 226 13.06 -8.73 14.20
N TYR A 227 13.51 -7.57 13.71
CA TYR A 227 14.18 -6.58 14.55
C TYR A 227 13.21 -5.79 15.44
N SER A 228 11.96 -5.54 14.99
CA SER A 228 10.92 -4.95 15.84
C SER A 228 10.60 -5.87 17.03
N HIS A 229 10.47 -7.17 16.78
CA HIS A 229 10.28 -8.16 17.84
C HIS A 229 11.46 -8.20 18.82
N ALA A 230 12.70 -8.15 18.31
CA ALA A 230 13.89 -8.10 19.15
C ALA A 230 13.93 -6.85 20.05
N LEU A 231 13.63 -5.67 19.50
CA LEU A 231 13.58 -4.43 20.25
C LEU A 231 12.49 -4.44 21.34
N LEU A 232 11.30 -4.96 21.03
CA LEU A 232 10.20 -5.07 21.99
C LEU A 232 10.53 -6.03 23.15
N HIS A 233 11.14 -7.19 22.86
CA HIS A 233 11.63 -8.10 23.89
C HIS A 233 12.69 -7.46 24.79
N TYR A 234 13.58 -6.65 24.19
CA TYR A 234 14.56 -5.88 24.94
C TYR A 234 13.88 -4.84 25.84
N ARG A 235 12.89 -4.08 25.34
CA ARG A 235 12.12 -3.11 26.14
C ARG A 235 11.42 -3.77 27.34
N GLN A 236 10.84 -4.95 27.15
CA GLN A 236 10.12 -5.66 28.21
C GLN A 236 11.03 -6.23 29.31
N SER A 237 12.22 -6.71 28.94
CA SER A 237 12.97 -7.62 29.81
C SER A 237 14.45 -7.30 29.96
N GLY A 238 14.98 -6.34 29.19
CA GLY A 238 16.39 -5.99 29.12
C GLY A 238 17.22 -7.07 28.42
N GLU A 239 18.49 -7.18 28.79
CA GLU A 239 19.44 -8.18 28.27
C GLU A 239 19.21 -9.52 28.97
N LYS A 240 18.16 -10.23 28.54
CA LYS A 240 17.85 -11.59 28.97
C LYS A 240 17.97 -12.55 27.81
N LYS A 241 17.96 -13.83 28.14
CA LYS A 241 18.11 -14.91 27.17
C LYS A 241 17.08 -14.82 26.03
N GLU A 242 15.86 -14.40 26.35
CA GLU A 242 14.76 -14.25 25.39
C GLU A 242 15.01 -13.12 24.38
N SER A 243 15.45 -11.95 24.84
CA SER A 243 15.76 -10.81 23.95
C SER A 243 17.03 -11.08 23.14
N GLU A 244 18.06 -11.70 23.73
CA GLU A 244 19.24 -12.17 23.00
C GLU A 244 18.90 -13.19 21.92
N GLN A 245 18.00 -14.13 22.20
CA GLN A 245 17.56 -15.11 21.20
C GLN A 245 16.83 -14.42 20.04
N SER A 246 15.92 -13.49 20.33
CA SER A 246 15.22 -12.73 19.29
C SER A 246 16.18 -11.88 18.44
N LEU A 247 17.18 -11.25 19.05
CA LEU A 247 18.17 -10.49 18.29
C LEU A 247 19.05 -11.39 17.42
N ARG A 248 19.45 -12.58 17.91
CA ARG A 248 20.19 -13.55 17.07
C ARG A 248 19.37 -13.99 15.86
N GLN A 249 18.08 -14.24 16.04
CA GLN A 249 17.17 -14.55 14.94
C GLN A 249 17.05 -13.38 13.95
N ALA A 250 16.95 -12.14 14.44
CA ALA A 250 16.91 -10.95 13.59
C ALA A 250 18.21 -10.78 12.77
N LEU A 251 19.36 -11.06 13.38
CA LEU A 251 20.67 -11.07 12.70
C LEU A 251 20.79 -12.18 11.64
N ASP A 252 20.09 -13.31 11.82
CA ASP A 252 20.02 -14.38 10.82
C ASP A 252 19.12 -14.01 9.64
N VAL A 253 18.06 -13.24 9.90
CA VAL A 253 17.14 -12.72 8.87
C VAL A 253 17.84 -11.70 8.00
N ASN A 254 18.49 -10.71 8.61
CA ASN A 254 19.21 -9.69 7.87
C ASN A 254 20.47 -9.23 8.63
N PRO A 255 21.67 -9.63 8.19
CA PRO A 255 22.92 -9.30 8.89
C PRO A 255 23.39 -7.87 8.64
N TYR A 256 22.79 -7.13 7.70
CA TYR A 256 23.21 -5.79 7.32
C TYR A 256 22.64 -4.69 8.23
N VAL A 257 21.43 -4.91 8.78
CA VAL A 257 20.72 -3.96 9.64
C VAL A 257 21.59 -3.32 10.75
N PRO A 258 22.41 -4.08 11.51
CA PRO A 258 23.19 -3.50 12.59
C PRO A 258 24.20 -2.47 12.11
N PHE A 259 24.77 -2.64 10.91
CA PHE A 259 25.77 -1.71 10.39
C PHE A 259 25.17 -0.33 10.11
N TYR A 260 23.93 -0.27 9.62
CA TYR A 260 23.21 0.99 9.43
C TYR A 260 22.67 1.57 10.73
N LEU A 261 22.05 0.75 11.59
CA LEU A 261 21.51 1.22 12.88
C LEU A 261 22.60 1.81 13.78
N LEU A 262 23.80 1.22 13.78
CA LEU A 262 24.94 1.68 14.57
C LEU A 262 25.72 2.81 13.87
N GLY A 263 25.34 3.23 12.66
CA GLY A 263 26.04 4.26 11.90
C GLY A 263 27.47 3.86 11.47
N LEU A 264 27.73 2.55 11.34
CA LEU A 264 29.01 2.04 10.84
C LEU A 264 29.10 2.16 9.31
N TRP A 265 27.97 2.04 8.63
CA TRP A 265 27.82 2.29 7.19
C TRP A 265 26.96 3.52 6.96
N GLU A 266 27.34 4.31 5.95
CA GLU A 266 26.61 5.51 5.55
C GLU A 266 25.34 5.11 4.79
N LEU A 267 24.24 5.81 5.06
CA LEU A 267 23.03 5.69 4.27
C LEU A 267 23.25 6.27 2.87
N PRO A 268 22.64 5.68 1.82
CA PRO A 268 22.72 6.26 0.48
C PRO A 268 21.99 7.61 0.42
N ASP A 269 22.42 8.48 -0.50
CA ASP A 269 21.76 9.76 -0.75
C ASP A 269 20.30 9.59 -1.21
N GLU A 270 20.02 8.51 -1.95
CA GLU A 270 18.69 8.13 -2.41
C GLU A 270 18.30 6.78 -1.78
N LEU A 271 17.10 6.72 -1.21
CA LEU A 271 16.60 5.49 -0.61
C LEU A 271 16.23 4.44 -1.67
N PRO A 272 16.46 3.14 -1.40
CA PRO A 272 16.08 2.08 -2.32
C PRO A 272 14.59 2.09 -2.65
N THR A 273 14.26 1.96 -3.94
CA THR A 273 12.86 1.85 -4.41
C THR A 273 12.36 0.40 -4.47
N THR A 274 13.27 -0.57 -4.33
CA THR A 274 12.97 -2.00 -4.35
C THR A 274 13.75 -2.70 -3.26
N ILE A 275 13.07 -3.57 -2.52
CA ILE A 275 13.65 -4.38 -1.46
C ILE A 275 13.43 -5.86 -1.75
N SER A 276 14.38 -6.69 -1.36
CA SER A 276 14.23 -8.15 -1.33
C SER A 276 14.51 -8.66 0.07
N HIS A 277 13.85 -9.74 0.45
CA HIS A 277 14.04 -10.34 1.76
C HIS A 277 15.51 -10.69 2.02
N GLY A 278 16.07 -10.19 3.12
CA GLY A 278 17.43 -10.41 3.58
C GLY A 278 18.52 -9.59 2.86
N ASP A 279 18.15 -8.72 1.92
CA ASP A 279 19.13 -7.90 1.19
C ASP A 279 19.53 -6.61 1.96
N GLU A 280 20.56 -5.94 1.46
CA GLU A 280 21.06 -4.69 2.04
C GLU A 280 20.03 -3.55 1.94
N ASN A 281 19.20 -3.53 0.89
CA ASN A 281 18.16 -2.51 0.71
C ASN A 281 17.08 -2.61 1.78
N GLU A 282 16.64 -3.82 2.13
CA GLU A 282 15.73 -4.07 3.24
C GLU A 282 16.32 -3.54 4.56
N ALA A 283 17.63 -3.72 4.77
CA ALA A 283 18.31 -3.21 5.94
C ALA A 283 18.36 -1.67 6.01
N ILE A 284 18.60 -1.00 4.88
CA ILE A 284 18.58 0.46 4.77
C ILE A 284 17.19 0.99 5.13
N ILE A 285 16.13 0.43 4.53
CA ILE A 285 14.75 0.84 4.81
C ILE A 285 14.41 0.64 6.28
N TYR A 286 14.69 -0.54 6.85
CA TYR A 286 14.43 -0.80 8.25
C TYR A 286 15.16 0.19 9.18
N ALA A 287 16.44 0.45 8.90
CA ALA A 287 17.25 1.37 9.69
C ALA A 287 16.66 2.78 9.66
N VAL A 288 16.31 3.31 8.48
CA VAL A 288 15.72 4.65 8.34
C VAL A 288 14.40 4.77 9.11
N GLU A 289 13.53 3.76 9.01
CA GLU A 289 12.20 3.80 9.61
C GLU A 289 12.22 3.52 11.13
N SER A 290 13.21 2.77 11.62
CA SER A 290 13.25 2.31 13.02
C SER A 290 14.33 2.97 13.87
N TRP A 291 15.31 3.67 13.30
CA TRP A 291 16.46 4.18 14.04
C TRP A 291 16.07 4.96 15.29
N ARG A 292 15.04 5.82 15.18
CA ARG A 292 14.55 6.63 16.30
C ARG A 292 13.99 5.78 17.44
N SER A 293 13.39 4.64 17.15
CA SER A 293 12.90 3.70 18.16
C SER A 293 14.04 3.02 18.90
N TRP A 294 15.13 2.69 18.21
CA TRP A 294 16.34 2.14 18.81
C TRP A 294 17.08 3.20 19.65
N GLU A 295 17.27 4.40 19.11
CA GLU A 295 17.96 5.51 19.78
C GLU A 295 17.26 5.95 21.08
N LYS A 296 15.93 6.05 21.06
CA LYS A 296 15.14 6.37 22.26
C LYS A 296 15.14 5.27 23.32
N THR A 297 15.47 4.03 22.95
CA THR A 297 15.44 2.89 23.88
C THR A 297 16.78 2.79 24.62
N PRO A 298 16.85 3.10 25.92
CA PRO A 298 18.13 3.15 26.63
C PRO A 298 18.88 1.83 26.58
N GLY A 299 20.14 1.85 26.11
CA GLY A 299 21.00 0.67 26.05
C GLY A 299 20.79 -0.24 24.84
N ALA A 300 19.79 0.01 23.99
CA ALA A 300 19.45 -0.90 22.89
C ALA A 300 20.53 -0.93 21.80
N LEU A 301 21.12 0.21 21.46
CA LEU A 301 22.21 0.28 20.48
C LEU A 301 23.50 -0.33 21.02
N GLU A 302 23.83 -0.12 22.29
CA GLU A 302 24.99 -0.75 22.92
C GLU A 302 24.83 -2.27 23.05
N TRP A 303 23.61 -2.72 23.35
CA TRP A 303 23.25 -4.14 23.33
C TRP A 303 23.42 -4.73 21.94
N LEU A 304 22.87 -4.08 20.90
CA LEU A 304 23.02 -4.49 19.50
C LEU A 304 24.50 -4.61 19.11
N ALA A 305 25.32 -3.62 19.46
CA ALA A 305 26.75 -3.62 19.18
C ALA A 305 27.48 -4.79 19.87
N ARG A 306 27.20 -5.06 21.15
CA ARG A 306 27.80 -6.19 21.87
C ARG A 306 27.42 -7.53 21.26
N THR A 307 26.15 -7.73 20.93
CA THR A 307 25.69 -8.98 20.31
C THR A 307 26.29 -9.17 18.92
N LEU A 308 26.42 -8.10 18.13
CA LEU A 308 27.11 -8.15 16.83
C LEU A 308 28.58 -8.56 16.97
N MET A 309 29.32 -7.97 17.92
CA MET A 309 30.74 -8.32 18.15
C MET A 309 30.93 -9.79 18.54
N GLN A 310 30.03 -10.35 19.35
CA GLN A 310 30.08 -11.77 19.73
C GLN A 310 29.83 -12.72 18.55
N ARG A 311 29.14 -12.27 17.51
CA ARG A 311 28.84 -13.08 16.32
C ARG A 311 29.99 -13.10 15.31
N ILE A 312 30.82 -12.05 15.28
CA ILE A 312 31.93 -11.91 14.34
C ILE A 312 33.21 -12.62 14.86
N GLN A 313 33.27 -12.93 16.16
CA GLN A 313 34.35 -13.71 16.79
C GLN A 313 34.16 -15.23 16.59
#